data_AF-B9K6N7-F1
#
_entry.id   AF-B9K6N7-F1
#
_cell.length_a   1.000
_cell.length_b   1.000
_cell.length_c   1.000
_cell.angle_alpha   90.00
_cell.angle_beta   90.00
_cell.angle_gamma   90.00
#
_symmetry.space_group_name_H-M   'P 1'
#
loop_
_entity.id
_entity.type
_entity.pdbx_description
1 polymer ?
#
loop_
_entity_poly.entity_id
_entity_poly.type
_entity_poly.pdbx_seq_one_letter_code
_entity_poly.pdbx_strand_id
1 'polypeptide(L)'
;MILETLFALLIVTMAFLMVCSVSVQARKRFVLYREREIAKRTAKGVLMRIEAGQTVPGAYNGFEVSVRDGFIYLKKSGRVYRFEVEQ
;
A
#
# COMPACT_ATOMS: atom_id res chain seq x y z
N MET A 1 14.84 46.52 8.14
CA MET A 1 15.08 45.97 6.79
C MET A 1 15.81 44.64 6.79
N ILE A 2 17.13 44.54 7.05
CA ILE A 2 17.88 43.26 6.89
C ILE A 2 17.32 42.10 7.74
N LEU A 3 16.98 42.37 9.01
CA LEU A 3 16.42 41.36 9.92
C LEU A 3 15.04 40.87 9.46
N GLU A 4 14.18 41.76 8.97
CA GLU A 4 12.85 41.42 8.46
C GLU A 4 12.94 40.57 7.19
N THR A 5 13.89 40.89 6.30
CA THR A 5 14.16 40.09 5.10
C THR A 5 14.66 38.69 5.46
N LEU A 6 15.52 38.57 6.49
CA LEU A 6 15.97 37.28 7.00
C LEU A 6 14.82 36.45 7.61
N PHE A 7 13.94 37.08 8.40
CA PHE A 7 12.76 36.40 8.94
C PHE A 7 11.81 35.95 7.83
N ALA A 8 11.56 36.79 6.82
CA ALA A 8 10.73 36.43 5.68
C ALA A 8 11.33 35.23 4.91
N LEU A 9 12.65 35.23 4.67
CA LEU A 9 13.35 34.13 4.02
C LEU A 9 13.26 32.84 4.85
N LEU A 10 13.40 32.94 6.17
CA LEU A 10 13.31 31.81 7.08
C LEU A 10 11.89 31.21 7.09
N ILE A 11 10.85 32.04 7.12
CA ILE A 11 9.46 31.58 7.08
C ILE A 11 9.15 30.87 5.75
N VAL A 12 9.56 31.46 4.62
CA VAL A 12 9.32 30.87 3.30
C VAL A 12 10.06 29.55 3.14
N THR A 13 11.31 29.47 3.59
CA THR A 13 12.09 28.22 3.52
C THR A 13 11.53 27.15 4.44
N MET A 14 11.11 27.48 5.67
CA MET A 14 10.44 26.54 6.57
C MET A 14 9.13 26.02 5.96
N ALA A 15 8.30 26.91 5.41
CA ALA A 15 7.05 26.51 4.77
C ALA A 15 7.30 25.57 3.58
N PHE A 16 8.28 25.88 2.73
CA PHE A 16 8.67 25.02 1.61
C PHE A 16 9.12 23.63 2.09
N LEU A 17 9.97 23.56 3.11
CA LEU A 17 10.44 22.29 3.67
C LEU A 17 9.31 21.47 4.29
N MET A 18 8.35 22.11 4.97
CA MET A 18 7.17 21.44 5.50
C MET A 18 6.33 20.82 4.39
N VAL A 19 6.04 21.57 3.32
CA VAL A 19 5.28 21.05 2.17
C VAL A 19 5.99 19.85 1.55
N CYS A 20 7.29 19.95 1.27
CA CYS A 20 8.07 18.84 0.73
C CYS A 20 8.02 17.60 1.64
N SER A 21 8.19 17.77 2.95
CA SER A 21 8.13 16.68 3.92
C SER A 21 6.77 15.98 3.92
N VAL A 22 5.68 16.76 3.95
CA VAL A 22 4.30 16.23 3.90
C VAL A 22 4.05 15.50 2.58
N SER A 23 4.48 16.04 1.45
CA SER A 23 4.33 15.37 0.14
C SER A 23 5.03 14.02 0.09
N VAL A 24 6.25 13.92 0.62
CA VAL A 24 6.99 12.64 0.67
C VAL A 24 6.28 11.62 1.57
N GLN A 25 5.80 12.04 2.75
CA GLN A 25 5.04 11.16 3.64
C GLN A 25 3.72 10.71 3.03
N ALA A 26 2.99 11.63 2.39
CA ALA A 26 1.74 11.34 1.69
C ALA A 26 1.97 10.32 0.56
N ARG A 27 3.04 10.47 -0.23
CA ARG A 27 3.40 9.51 -1.29
C ARG A 27 3.67 8.12 -0.71
N LYS A 28 4.42 8.02 0.39
CA LYS A 28 4.69 6.72 1.06
C LYS A 28 3.39 6.05 1.50
N ARG A 29 2.48 6.80 2.13
CA ARG A 29 1.16 6.28 2.53
C ARG A 29 0.32 5.88 1.33
N PHE A 30 0.31 6.69 0.27
CA PHE A 30 -0.46 6.42 -0.94
C PHE A 30 -0.02 5.11 -1.61
N VAL A 31 1.28 4.85 -1.71
CA VAL A 31 1.80 3.58 -2.25
C VAL A 31 1.33 2.39 -1.41
N LEU A 32 1.36 2.51 -0.08
CA LEU A 32 0.84 1.51 0.84
C LEU A 32 -0.66 1.24 0.64
N TYR A 33 -1.48 2.30 0.55
CA TYR A 33 -2.91 2.17 0.28
C TYR A 33 -3.18 1.51 -1.07
N ARG A 34 -2.45 1.91 -2.11
CA ARG A 34 -2.58 1.34 -3.45
C ARG A 34 -2.20 -0.15 -3.45
N GLU A 35 -1.12 -0.53 -2.79
CA GLU A 35 -0.72 -1.94 -2.66
C GLU A 35 -1.80 -2.77 -1.95
N ARG A 36 -2.37 -2.25 -0.85
CA ARG A 36 -3.46 -2.90 -0.13
C ARG A 36 -4.72 -3.07 -0.97
N GLU A 37 -5.08 -2.08 -1.78
CA GLU A 37 -6.19 -2.17 -2.73
C GLU A 37 -5.95 -3.22 -3.83
N ILE A 38 -4.71 -3.35 -4.31
CA ILE A 38 -4.36 -4.41 -5.25
C ILE A 38 -4.42 -5.77 -4.55
N ALA A 39 -3.93 -5.88 -3.30
CA ALA A 39 -4.02 -7.11 -2.52
C ALA A 39 -5.49 -7.55 -2.32
N LYS A 40 -6.38 -6.62 -1.96
CA LYS A 40 -7.83 -6.90 -1.80
C LYS A 40 -8.46 -7.43 -3.09
N ARG A 41 -8.18 -6.79 -4.24
CA ARG A 41 -8.66 -7.25 -5.55
C ARG A 41 -8.08 -8.61 -5.94
N THR A 42 -6.81 -8.85 -5.61
CA THR A 42 -6.13 -10.12 -5.85
C THR A 42 -6.76 -11.23 -5.02
N ALA A 43 -7.04 -10.99 -3.73
CA ALA A 43 -7.71 -11.94 -2.86
C ALA A 43 -9.11 -12.30 -3.38
N LYS A 44 -9.89 -11.31 -3.87
CA LYS A 44 -11.18 -11.57 -4.51
C LYS A 44 -11.05 -12.46 -5.74
N GLY A 45 -10.05 -12.23 -6.58
CA GLY A 45 -9.79 -13.09 -7.75
C GLY A 45 -9.34 -14.51 -7.37
N VAL A 46 -8.62 -14.66 -6.25
CA VAL A 46 -8.27 -15.98 -5.70
C VAL A 46 -9.50 -16.67 -5.14
N LEU A 47 -10.35 -15.97 -4.39
CA LEU A 47 -11.62 -16.48 -3.86
C LEU A 47 -12.51 -17.03 -4.97
N MET A 48 -12.72 -16.26 -6.04
CA MET A 48 -13.51 -16.71 -7.21
C MET A 48 -12.95 -17.98 -7.86
N ARG A 49 -11.63 -18.17 -7.86
CA ARG A 49 -11.02 -19.41 -8.37
C ARG A 49 -11.28 -20.59 -7.45
N ILE A 50 -11.21 -20.37 -6.14
CA ILE A 50 -11.54 -21.39 -5.14
C ILE A 50 -13.01 -21.82 -5.31
N GLU A 51 -13.94 -20.86 -5.39
CA GLU A 51 -15.37 -21.11 -5.60
C GLU A 51 -15.67 -21.84 -6.91
N ALA A 52 -14.95 -21.50 -7.98
CA ALA A 52 -15.07 -22.15 -9.28
C ALA A 52 -14.33 -23.50 -9.37
N GLY A 53 -13.70 -23.98 -8.29
CA GLY A 53 -12.91 -25.22 -8.30
C GLY A 53 -11.66 -25.16 -9.18
N GLN A 54 -11.17 -23.96 -9.50
CA GLN A 54 -10.01 -23.74 -10.35
C GLN A 54 -8.71 -23.75 -9.54
N THR A 55 -7.61 -24.14 -10.17
CA THR A 55 -6.29 -24.08 -9.56
C THR A 55 -5.91 -22.64 -9.21
N VAL A 56 -5.54 -22.40 -7.95
CA VAL A 56 -5.01 -21.12 -7.48
C VAL A 56 -3.53 -21.04 -7.86
N PRO A 57 -3.10 -20.00 -8.60
CA PRO A 57 -1.68 -19.82 -8.93
C PRO A 57 -0.88 -19.46 -7.68
N GLY A 58 0.36 -19.96 -7.56
CA GLY A 58 1.27 -19.62 -6.46
C GLY A 58 1.75 -18.16 -6.46
N ALA A 59 1.55 -17.42 -7.56
CA ALA A 59 1.77 -15.99 -7.63
C ALA A 59 0.70 -15.30 -8.49
N TYR A 60 0.19 -14.16 -8.03
CA TYR A 60 -0.83 -13.38 -8.76
C TYR A 60 -0.72 -11.88 -8.46
N ASN A 61 -0.79 -11.04 -9.48
CA ASN A 61 -0.61 -9.58 -9.39
C ASN A 61 0.67 -9.13 -8.63
N GLY A 62 1.73 -9.93 -8.73
CA GLY A 62 3.00 -9.68 -8.03
C GLY A 62 2.97 -9.97 -6.53
N PHE A 63 1.97 -10.71 -6.05
CA PHE A 63 1.94 -11.31 -4.73
C PHE A 63 2.23 -12.81 -4.84
N GLU A 64 3.01 -13.34 -3.90
CA GLU A 64 3.04 -14.77 -3.61
C GLU A 64 1.73 -15.14 -2.89
N VAL A 65 1.03 -16.14 -3.41
CA VAL A 65 -0.31 -16.54 -2.97
C VAL A 65 -0.18 -17.88 -2.25
N SER A 66 -0.72 -17.94 -1.03
CA SER A 66 -0.94 -19.21 -0.34
C SER A 66 -2.32 -19.24 0.28
N VAL A 67 -3.00 -20.37 0.16
CA VAL A 67 -4.33 -20.59 0.73
C VAL A 67 -4.19 -21.71 1.76
N ARG A 68 -4.46 -21.41 3.02
CA ARG A 68 -4.34 -22.36 4.14
C ARG A 68 -5.40 -22.04 5.17
N ASP A 69 -5.99 -23.07 5.77
CA ASP A 69 -6.91 -22.94 6.92
C ASP A 69 -8.08 -21.96 6.70
N GLY A 70 -8.61 -21.85 5.48
CA GLY A 70 -9.69 -20.90 5.16
C GLY A 70 -9.24 -19.44 4.99
N PHE A 71 -7.93 -19.19 4.88
CA PHE A 71 -7.37 -17.86 4.65
C PHE A 71 -6.56 -17.78 3.37
N ILE A 72 -6.66 -16.65 2.67
CA ILE A 72 -5.82 -16.25 1.56
C ILE A 72 -4.71 -15.33 2.09
N TYR A 73 -3.47 -15.78 1.97
CA TYR A 73 -2.28 -15.03 2.31
C TYR A 73 -1.61 -14.53 1.04
N LEU A 74 -1.46 -13.21 0.94
CA LEU A 74 -0.77 -12.53 -0.14
C LEU A 74 0.51 -11.89 0.40
N LYS A 75 1.66 -12.36 -0.04
CA LYS A 75 2.96 -11.88 0.41
C LYS A 75 3.66 -11.07 -0.69
N LYS A 76 4.20 -9.91 -0.33
CA LYS A 76 4.97 -9.06 -1.24
C LYS A 76 5.96 -8.21 -0.46
N SER A 77 7.24 -8.24 -0.84
CA SER A 77 8.30 -7.39 -0.27
C SER A 77 8.33 -7.37 1.27
N GLY A 78 8.20 -8.55 1.90
CA GLY A 78 8.21 -8.71 3.36
C GLY A 78 6.89 -8.39 4.07
N ARG A 79 5.84 -7.96 3.35
CA ARG A 79 4.50 -7.73 3.90
C ARG A 79 3.60 -8.92 3.61
N VAL A 80 2.70 -9.21 4.54
CA VAL A 80 1.69 -10.26 4.42
C VAL A 80 0.31 -9.65 4.61
N TYR A 81 -0.56 -9.86 3.64
CA TYR A 81 -1.97 -9.50 3.70
C TYR A 81 -2.79 -10.77 3.86
N ARG A 82 -3.65 -10.80 4.87
CA ARG A 82 -4.53 -11.93 5.18
C ARG A 82 -5.97 -11.54 4.87
N PHE A 83 -6.66 -12.42 4.15
CA PHE A 83 -8.09 -12.28 3.86
C PHE A 83 -8.78 -13.60 4.21
N GLU A 84 -9.93 -13.51 4.84
CA GLU A 84 -10.77 -14.66 5.16
C GLU A 84 -11.56 -15.09 3.92
N VAL A 85 -11.67 -16.39 3.75
CA VAL A 85 -12.57 -17.02 2.78
C VAL A 85 -13.88 -17.21 3.53
N GLU A 86 -14.72 -16.17 3.59
CA GLU A 86 -16.10 -16.34 4.07
C GLU A 86 -16.78 -17.39 3.17
N GLN A 87 -17.30 -18.45 3.77
CA GLN A 87 -18.09 -19.48 3.08
C GLN A 87 -19.50 -19.00 2.80
#